data_AF-A0A640SPP9-F1
#
_entry.id   AF-A0A640SPP9-F1
#
_cell.length_a   1.000
_cell.length_b   1.000
_cell.length_c   1.000
_cell.angle_alpha   90.00
_cell.angle_beta   90.00
_cell.angle_gamma   90.00
#
_symmetry.space_group_name_H-M   'P 1'
#
loop_
_entity.id
_entity.type
_entity.pdbx_description
1 polymer ?
#
loop_
_entity_poly.entity_id
_entity_poly.type
_entity_poly.pdbx_seq_one_letter_code
_entity_poly.pdbx_strand_id
1 'polypeptide(L)'
;MVLRQDLPPQRSGAADRAPVADPGPPPEAAPRVLSPARLLPWLARLGVPAAAFAVFQTLLGILPQNLAGEAARYCVAATAGAGVGIVVWLAAALLRARAAAASAVPPPAPVPAPAGSLPELVDGTYQALRRGLTVIEVPGRGPLTGWPHSLAESEPPVHPTAFGTAYGLHLLLDIAPCDGRIRAGEVAETLWRLRLPGGGWAARSQGSGARPEVSAIVLGALARAGADPRLLEAEIRSCEVLWDPDHDASGLANTYVVTNVLRGLLRAAPGAAALSGLREVLVNGATADPARDHHRCWGAALATGHGNPAPSAVHTARAVVALDRAARVLGEDERQRAVREEGLRWLLAGPAAPGGGASDLLNCQEEVRRPVQEDPLHQELLSVRHFAAAWVARALMTDGARQVAAEEVGLPVWEARLTAAVARVHGMQQGGVWRWDDGPMGHPVWMAYQGLSVLRRYALMVYRP
;
A
#
# COMPACT_ATOMS: atom_id res chain seq x y z
N MET A 1 -75.32 23.97 26.05
CA MET A 1 -74.17 23.21 26.60
C MET A 1 -72.93 24.08 26.36
N VAL A 2 -72.70 25.17 27.11
CA VAL A 2 -72.06 25.24 28.45
C VAL A 2 -70.71 24.49 28.42
N LEU A 3 -69.52 25.06 28.65
CA LEU A 3 -69.03 26.42 28.96
C LEU A 3 -67.47 26.32 29.04
N ARG A 4 -66.75 27.45 28.82
CA ARG A 4 -65.46 27.86 29.45
C ARG A 4 -64.20 26.97 29.26
N GLN A 5 -63.13 27.43 28.60
CA GLN A 5 -62.06 28.31 29.11
C GLN A 5 -61.64 28.00 30.55
N ASP A 6 -60.37 27.61 30.76
CA ASP A 6 -59.57 28.00 31.94
C ASP A 6 -58.07 27.66 31.72
N LEU A 7 -57.29 28.69 31.35
CA LEU A 7 -55.92 28.90 31.85
C LEU A 7 -56.08 29.54 33.24
N PRO A 8 -55.39 29.09 34.30
CA PRO A 8 -54.21 29.83 34.82
C PRO A 8 -53.29 28.95 35.73
N PRO A 9 -52.36 29.47 36.56
CA PRO A 9 -51.61 30.74 36.52
C PRO A 9 -50.07 30.54 36.56
N GLN A 10 -49.38 31.59 36.11
CA GLN A 10 -48.01 31.91 36.50
C GLN A 10 -48.01 32.42 37.96
N ARG A 11 -47.16 31.87 38.83
CA ARG A 11 -46.76 32.49 40.10
C ARG A 11 -45.24 32.46 40.24
N SER A 12 -44.69 33.67 40.38
CA SER A 12 -43.32 33.96 40.78
C SER A 12 -43.08 33.61 42.24
N GLY A 13 -41.85 33.20 42.54
CA GLY A 13 -41.22 33.42 43.85
C GLY A 13 -40.77 32.15 44.57
N ALA A 14 -39.47 31.86 44.50
CA ALA A 14 -38.57 31.76 45.66
C ALA A 14 -37.23 31.19 45.19
N ALA A 15 -36.18 31.93 45.51
CA ALA A 15 -34.80 31.56 45.24
C ALA A 15 -34.39 30.33 46.04
N ASP A 16 -34.01 29.25 45.36
CA ASP A 16 -33.20 28.19 45.96
C ASP A 16 -31.73 28.48 45.68
N ARG A 17 -31.04 28.84 46.77
CA ARG A 17 -29.61 29.07 46.84
C ARG A 17 -28.90 27.73 46.65
N ALA A 18 -28.08 27.62 45.61
CA ALA A 18 -27.00 26.64 45.58
C ALA A 18 -26.00 26.95 46.72
N PRO A 19 -25.48 25.94 47.44
CA PRO A 19 -24.50 26.18 48.49
C PRO A 19 -23.20 26.70 47.88
N VAL A 20 -22.78 27.86 48.37
CA VAL A 20 -21.43 28.42 48.17
C VAL A 20 -20.44 27.47 48.84
N ALA A 21 -19.55 26.90 48.06
CA ALA A 21 -18.40 26.18 48.59
C ALA A 21 -17.41 27.20 49.17
N ASP A 22 -17.11 27.07 50.46
CA ASP A 22 -16.07 27.84 51.14
C ASP A 22 -14.70 27.56 50.48
N PRO A 23 -13.86 28.58 50.24
CA PRO A 23 -12.51 28.37 49.74
C PRO A 23 -11.64 27.80 50.87
N GLY A 24 -11.26 26.53 50.72
CA GLY A 24 -10.29 25.89 51.60
C GLY A 24 -8.96 26.63 51.65
N PRO A 25 -8.19 26.48 52.74
CA PRO A 25 -6.90 27.16 52.92
C PRO A 25 -5.91 26.78 51.81
N PRO A 26 -4.98 27.69 51.43
CA PRO A 26 -4.04 27.42 50.36
C PRO A 26 -3.15 26.22 50.72
N PRO A 27 -2.91 25.30 49.78
CA PRO A 27 -2.06 24.14 50.05
C PRO A 27 -0.63 24.60 50.38
N GLU A 28 -0.09 24.04 51.46
CA GLU A 28 1.33 24.11 51.81
C GLU A 28 2.19 23.85 50.58
N ALA A 29 3.20 24.71 50.38
CA ALA A 29 4.16 24.58 49.29
C ALA A 29 4.91 23.24 49.43
N ALA A 30 4.52 22.26 48.63
CA ALA A 30 5.28 21.04 48.44
C ALA A 30 6.72 21.38 48.00
N PRO A 31 7.75 20.68 48.52
CA PRO A 31 9.13 20.92 48.11
C PRO A 31 9.25 20.74 46.60
N ARG A 32 9.95 21.67 45.94
CA ARG A 32 10.21 21.63 44.49
C ARG A 32 10.95 20.35 44.12
N VAL A 33 10.21 19.31 43.75
CA VAL A 33 10.76 18.12 43.09
C VAL A 33 11.07 18.51 41.65
N LEU A 34 12.37 18.61 41.34
CA LEU A 34 12.86 18.77 39.97
C LEU A 34 12.36 17.58 39.13
N SER A 35 11.50 17.84 38.13
CA SER A 35 11.04 16.79 37.23
C SER A 35 12.25 16.12 36.52
N PRO A 36 12.31 14.77 36.42
CA PRO A 36 13.42 14.06 35.80
C PRO A 36 13.69 14.48 34.33
N ALA A 37 12.70 15.06 33.66
CA ALA A 37 12.80 15.59 32.30
C ALA A 37 13.74 16.81 32.13
N ARG A 38 14.08 17.54 33.21
CA ARG A 38 15.07 18.65 33.15
C ARG A 38 16.50 18.23 33.56
N LEU A 39 16.64 17.12 34.30
CA LEU A 39 17.94 16.56 34.71
C LEU A 39 18.63 15.80 33.56
N LEU A 40 17.86 15.09 32.73
CA LEU A 40 18.39 14.31 31.61
C LEU A 40 19.07 15.15 30.51
N PRO A 41 18.52 16.31 30.08
CA PRO A 41 19.21 17.21 29.12
C PRO A 41 20.45 17.87 29.72
N TRP A 42 20.47 18.09 31.03
CA TRP A 42 21.61 18.70 31.74
C TRP A 42 22.77 17.69 31.90
N LEU A 43 22.47 16.43 32.24
CA LEU A 43 23.45 15.33 32.26
C LEU A 43 23.96 14.97 30.86
N ALA A 44 23.10 15.01 29.83
CA ALA A 44 23.51 14.78 28.44
C ALA A 44 24.45 15.87 27.90
N ARG A 45 24.43 17.08 28.46
CA ARG A 45 25.40 18.15 28.14
C ARG A 45 26.76 17.96 28.81
N LEU A 46 26.82 17.23 29.94
CA LEU A 46 28.06 16.89 30.64
C LEU A 46 28.76 15.65 30.07
N GLY A 47 28.05 14.77 29.35
CA GLY A 47 28.58 13.49 28.89
C GLY A 47 29.75 13.57 27.89
N VAL A 48 29.74 14.55 26.97
CA VAL A 48 30.82 14.74 25.99
C VAL A 48 32.13 15.21 26.64
N PRO A 49 32.15 16.32 27.42
CA PRO A 49 33.38 16.75 28.08
C PRO A 49 33.84 15.75 29.16
N ALA A 50 32.92 15.06 29.85
CA ALA A 50 33.29 14.02 30.82
C ALA A 50 33.94 12.80 30.15
N ALA A 51 33.42 12.32 29.01
CA ALA A 51 34.02 11.22 28.26
C ALA A 51 35.38 11.60 27.67
N ALA A 52 35.49 12.80 27.10
CA ALA A 52 36.76 13.33 26.59
C ALA A 52 37.83 13.45 27.69
N PHE A 53 37.45 13.96 28.86
CA PHE A 53 38.35 14.12 30.01
C PHE A 53 38.73 12.78 30.64
N ALA A 54 37.79 11.82 30.73
CA ALA A 54 38.08 10.49 31.26
C ALA A 54 39.12 9.75 30.40
N VAL A 55 38.98 9.81 29.07
CA VAL A 55 39.96 9.21 28.14
C VAL A 55 41.31 9.92 28.22
N PHE A 56 41.30 11.25 28.27
CA PHE A 56 42.52 12.05 28.47
C PHE A 56 43.28 11.64 29.74
N GLN A 57 42.59 11.59 30.89
CA GLN A 57 43.21 11.20 32.17
C GLN A 57 43.70 9.76 32.17
N THR A 58 42.92 8.85 31.59
CA THR A 58 43.29 7.42 31.51
C THR A 58 44.54 7.24 30.66
N LEU A 59 44.63 7.93 29.51
CA LEU A 59 45.81 7.84 28.64
C LEU A 59 47.04 8.50 29.25
N LEU A 60 46.90 9.61 29.99
CA LEU A 60 48.02 10.17 30.74
C LEU A 60 48.56 9.22 31.81
N GLY A 61 47.68 8.43 32.46
CA GLY A 61 48.08 7.43 33.44
C GLY A 61 48.78 6.20 32.85
N ILE A 62 48.51 5.87 31.58
CA ILE A 62 48.99 4.63 30.95
C ILE A 62 50.14 4.88 29.95
N LEU A 63 50.23 6.08 29.34
CA LEU A 63 51.27 6.38 28.36
C LEU A 63 52.65 6.41 29.03
N PRO A 64 53.65 5.67 28.52
CA PRO A 64 54.96 5.55 29.15
C PRO A 64 55.74 6.87 29.12
N GLN A 65 56.57 7.08 30.14
CA GLN A 65 57.29 8.35 30.38
C GLN A 65 58.36 8.66 29.32
N ASN A 66 58.76 7.68 28.50
CA ASN A 66 59.80 7.78 27.48
C ASN A 66 59.28 8.23 26.10
N LEU A 67 57.98 8.50 25.95
CA LEU A 67 57.39 9.06 24.73
C LEU A 67 57.84 10.51 24.53
N ALA A 68 58.94 10.73 23.79
CA ALA A 68 59.36 11.98 23.15
C ALA A 68 59.18 13.31 23.93
N GLY A 69 59.20 13.26 25.26
CA GLY A 69 58.98 14.40 26.15
C GLY A 69 57.54 14.56 26.66
N GLU A 70 57.39 15.25 27.78
CA GLU A 70 56.11 15.42 28.48
C GLU A 70 55.03 16.07 27.59
N ALA A 71 55.44 17.01 26.74
CA ALA A 71 54.57 17.68 25.77
C ALA A 71 53.93 16.69 24.77
N ALA A 72 54.67 15.69 24.29
CA ALA A 72 54.14 14.71 23.35
C ALA A 72 53.06 13.82 24.00
N ARG A 73 53.22 13.47 25.28
CA ARG A 73 52.24 12.68 26.04
C ARG A 73 50.93 13.45 26.23
N TYR A 74 51.01 14.73 26.59
CA TYR A 74 49.83 15.59 26.68
C TYR A 74 49.15 15.78 25.33
N CYS A 75 49.90 15.95 24.23
CA CYS A 75 49.34 16.07 22.88
C CYS A 75 48.59 14.80 22.45
N VAL A 76 49.15 13.61 22.69
CA VAL A 76 48.49 12.33 22.34
C VAL A 76 47.24 12.11 23.18
N ALA A 77 47.33 12.31 24.49
CA ALA A 77 46.16 12.17 25.37
C ALA A 77 45.07 13.19 25.00
N ALA A 78 45.44 14.44 24.69
CA ALA A 78 44.48 15.50 24.35
C ALA A 78 43.79 15.23 23.00
N THR A 79 44.54 14.80 21.99
CA THR A 79 43.98 14.46 20.67
C THR A 79 43.05 13.25 20.74
N ALA A 80 43.43 12.21 21.49
CA ALA A 80 42.58 11.04 21.70
C ALA A 80 41.31 11.37 22.51
N GLY A 81 41.43 12.15 23.59
CA GLY A 81 40.29 12.61 24.37
C GLY A 81 39.33 13.47 23.55
N ALA A 82 39.85 14.42 22.76
CA ALA A 82 39.05 15.23 21.85
C ALA A 82 38.35 14.37 20.78
N GLY A 83 39.05 13.40 20.20
CA GLY A 83 38.49 12.46 19.21
C GLY A 83 37.31 11.66 19.77
N VAL A 84 37.45 11.09 20.97
CA VAL A 84 36.35 10.36 21.63
C VAL A 84 35.19 11.30 21.97
N GLY A 85 35.49 12.53 22.44
CA GLY A 85 34.47 13.55 22.67
C GLY A 85 33.64 13.84 21.41
N ILE A 86 34.30 14.00 20.25
CA ILE A 86 33.62 14.23 18.96
C ILE A 86 32.74 13.03 18.58
N VAL A 87 33.23 11.80 18.74
CA VAL A 87 32.44 10.59 18.42
C VAL A 87 31.20 10.48 19.31
N VAL A 88 31.34 10.70 20.62
CA VAL A 88 30.21 10.69 21.57
C VAL A 88 29.22 11.80 21.24
N TRP A 89 29.71 12.99 20.87
CA TRP A 89 28.87 14.10 20.43
C TRP A 89 28.09 13.77 19.16
N LEU A 90 28.74 13.20 18.13
CA LEU A 90 28.10 12.77 16.88
C LEU A 90 27.05 11.69 17.13
N ALA A 91 27.35 10.70 17.96
CA ALA A 91 26.39 9.65 18.34
C ALA A 91 25.17 10.24 19.06
N ALA A 92 25.39 11.17 19.99
CA ALA A 92 24.31 11.86 20.68
C ALA A 92 23.49 12.78 19.75
N ALA A 93 24.14 13.41 18.76
CA ALA A 93 23.49 14.23 17.74
C ALA A 93 22.65 13.36 16.79
N LEU A 94 23.15 12.19 16.38
CA LEU A 94 22.41 11.22 15.57
C LEU A 94 21.21 10.65 16.32
N LEU A 95 21.36 10.31 17.60
CA LEU A 95 20.25 9.86 18.44
C LEU A 95 19.21 10.97 18.64
N ARG A 96 19.63 12.23 18.81
CA ARG A 96 18.72 13.38 18.86
C ARG A 96 18.03 13.62 17.52
N ALA A 97 18.72 13.49 16.39
CA ALA A 97 18.13 13.62 15.06
C ALA A 97 17.10 12.51 14.80
N ARG A 98 17.38 11.26 15.21
CA ARG A 98 16.43 10.14 15.13
C ARG A 98 15.24 10.31 16.08
N ALA A 99 15.47 10.78 17.30
CA ALA A 99 14.40 11.09 18.24
C ALA A 99 13.54 12.26 17.77
N ALA A 100 14.14 13.29 17.17
CA ALA A 100 13.43 14.41 16.55
C ALA A 100 12.65 13.98 15.29
N ALA A 101 13.18 13.04 14.50
CA ALA A 101 12.44 12.44 13.38
C ALA A 101 11.28 11.55 13.87
N ALA A 102 11.42 10.87 15.01
CA ALA A 102 10.38 10.04 15.62
C ALA A 102 9.35 10.86 16.42
N SER A 103 9.71 12.05 16.91
CA SER A 103 8.85 12.99 17.66
C SER A 103 8.37 14.19 16.83
N ALA A 104 8.79 14.29 15.57
CA ALA A 104 8.20 15.20 14.61
C ALA A 104 6.76 14.72 14.37
N VAL A 105 5.85 15.26 15.16
CA VAL A 105 4.45 15.32 14.79
C VAL A 105 4.45 15.93 13.39
N PRO A 106 4.01 15.19 12.35
CA PRO A 106 3.94 15.77 11.02
C PRO A 106 3.13 17.07 11.12
N PRO A 107 3.48 18.12 10.35
CA PRO A 107 2.62 19.29 10.28
C PRO A 107 1.19 18.78 10.04
N PRO A 108 0.17 19.34 10.72
CA PRO A 108 -1.20 18.91 10.49
C PRO A 108 -1.38 18.92 8.98
N ALA A 109 -1.64 17.73 8.42
CA ALA A 109 -1.94 17.63 7.01
C ALA A 109 -2.99 18.70 6.72
N PRO A 110 -2.87 19.48 5.62
CA PRO A 110 -3.93 20.40 5.25
C PRO A 110 -5.22 19.60 5.38
N VAL A 111 -6.14 20.11 6.22
CA VAL A 111 -7.39 19.42 6.54
C VAL A 111 -7.92 18.89 5.22
N PRO A 112 -7.98 17.55 5.03
CA PRO A 112 -8.39 17.01 3.74
C PRO A 112 -9.72 17.66 3.44
N ALA A 113 -9.81 18.33 2.28
CA ALA A 113 -11.08 18.84 1.79
C ALA A 113 -12.10 17.71 2.00
N PRO A 114 -13.30 18.00 2.53
CA PRO A 114 -14.30 16.97 2.80
C PRO A 114 -14.36 16.08 1.57
N ALA A 115 -14.02 14.82 1.78
CA ALA A 115 -13.82 13.92 0.67
C ALA A 115 -15.17 13.85 -0.08
N GLY A 116 -15.09 14.17 -1.37
CA GLY A 116 -16.26 14.49 -2.15
C GLY A 116 -17.23 13.32 -2.27
N SER A 117 -18.46 13.62 -2.62
CA SER A 117 -19.44 12.60 -3.00
C SER A 117 -18.86 11.69 -4.12
N LEU A 118 -19.36 10.45 -4.27
CA LEU A 118 -18.89 9.56 -5.32
C LEU A 118 -18.89 10.21 -6.73
N PRO A 119 -19.91 11.00 -7.13
CA PRO A 119 -19.86 11.78 -8.36
C PRO A 119 -18.68 12.76 -8.45
N GLU A 120 -18.36 13.49 -7.37
CA GLU A 120 -17.21 14.41 -7.33
C GLU A 120 -15.88 13.67 -7.43
N LEU A 121 -15.78 12.49 -6.80
CA LEU A 121 -14.60 11.63 -6.92
C LEU A 121 -14.43 11.12 -8.35
N VAL A 122 -15.53 10.72 -9.00
CA VAL A 122 -15.52 10.27 -10.40
C VAL A 122 -15.11 11.40 -11.33
N ASP A 123 -15.68 12.60 -11.19
CA ASP A 123 -15.29 13.76 -11.99
C ASP A 123 -13.83 14.16 -11.75
N GLY A 124 -13.39 14.24 -10.49
CA GLY A 124 -12.00 14.53 -10.13
C GLY A 124 -11.02 13.53 -10.73
N THR A 125 -11.35 12.23 -10.68
CA THR A 125 -10.56 11.16 -11.31
C THR A 125 -10.51 11.36 -12.83
N TYR A 126 -11.65 11.67 -13.45
CA TYR A 126 -11.75 11.89 -14.89
C TYR A 126 -10.93 13.10 -15.34
N GLN A 127 -11.00 14.22 -14.62
CA GLN A 127 -10.17 15.39 -14.89
C GLN A 127 -8.68 15.08 -14.73
N ALA A 128 -8.30 14.27 -13.74
CA ALA A 128 -6.91 13.85 -13.59
C ALA A 128 -6.43 12.95 -14.73
N LEU A 129 -7.27 12.01 -15.20
CA LEU A 129 -6.96 11.22 -16.40
C LEU A 129 -6.80 12.11 -17.63
N ARG A 130 -7.67 13.10 -17.83
CA ARG A 130 -7.55 14.04 -18.95
C ARG A 130 -6.26 14.85 -18.90
N ARG A 131 -5.91 15.38 -17.72
CA ARG A 131 -4.67 16.17 -17.53
C ARG A 131 -3.41 15.33 -17.71
N GLY A 132 -3.44 14.08 -17.24
CA GLY A 132 -2.31 13.15 -17.36
C GLY A 132 -2.22 12.44 -18.71
N LEU A 133 -3.16 12.67 -19.64
CA LEU A 133 -3.14 12.04 -20.96
C LEU A 133 -2.00 12.64 -21.78
N THR A 134 -1.11 11.78 -22.23
CA THR A 134 0.04 12.14 -23.06
C THR A 134 -0.17 11.66 -24.48
N VAL A 135 0.17 12.52 -25.44
CA VAL A 135 0.20 12.20 -26.87
C VAL A 135 1.58 12.54 -27.39
N ILE A 136 2.30 11.53 -27.85
CA ILE A 136 3.65 11.69 -28.39
C ILE A 136 3.77 11.02 -29.75
N GLU A 137 4.55 11.60 -30.65
CA GLU A 137 4.91 10.95 -31.90
C GLU A 137 6.20 10.16 -31.70
N VAL A 138 6.17 8.86 -32.00
CA VAL A 138 7.35 7.99 -31.92
C VAL A 138 7.73 7.55 -33.34
N PRO A 139 8.96 7.87 -33.81
CA PRO A 139 9.43 7.42 -35.12
C PRO A 139 9.26 5.91 -35.32
N GLY A 140 8.61 5.52 -36.42
CA GLY A 140 8.35 4.11 -36.75
C GLY A 140 7.20 3.43 -35.99
N ARG A 141 6.60 4.09 -35.00
CA ARG A 141 5.41 3.58 -34.27
C ARG A 141 4.17 4.46 -34.40
N GLY A 142 4.34 5.72 -34.85
CA GLY A 142 3.28 6.70 -34.96
C GLY A 142 2.86 7.28 -33.60
N PRO A 143 1.67 7.88 -33.49
CA PRO A 143 1.24 8.52 -32.26
C PRO A 143 1.00 7.50 -31.15
N LEU A 144 1.49 7.77 -29.95
CA LEU A 144 1.13 7.03 -28.74
C LEU A 144 0.29 7.94 -27.86
N THR A 145 -0.96 7.52 -27.61
CA THR A 145 -1.94 8.21 -26.77
C THR A 145 -2.21 7.36 -25.53
N GLY A 146 -1.80 7.84 -24.36
CA GLY A 146 -1.98 7.07 -23.13
C GLY A 146 -1.39 7.75 -21.91
N TRP A 147 -1.05 6.94 -20.91
CA TRP A 147 -0.59 7.46 -19.62
C TRP A 147 0.79 6.92 -19.25
N PRO A 148 1.63 7.76 -18.63
CA PRO A 148 2.82 7.30 -17.91
C PRO A 148 2.44 6.45 -16.67
N HIS A 149 3.43 6.01 -15.89
CA HIS A 149 3.15 5.25 -14.66
C HIS A 149 2.48 6.11 -13.57
N SER A 150 2.72 7.43 -13.56
CA SER A 150 2.19 8.40 -12.59
C SER A 150 1.48 9.55 -13.30
N LEU A 151 0.25 9.86 -12.88
CA LEU A 151 -0.53 11.01 -13.42
C LEU A 151 0.12 12.36 -13.12
N ALA A 152 1.08 12.42 -12.20
CA ALA A 152 1.83 13.62 -11.86
C ALA A 152 3.26 13.62 -12.42
N GLU A 153 3.60 12.68 -13.30
CA GLU A 153 4.89 12.71 -14.01
C GLU A 153 4.90 13.97 -14.91
N SER A 154 5.78 14.92 -14.56
CA SER A 154 5.81 16.26 -15.16
C SER A 154 7.13 16.60 -15.83
N GLU A 155 8.17 15.77 -15.69
CA GLU A 155 9.48 15.97 -16.32
C GLU A 155 9.50 15.37 -17.73
N PRO A 156 9.61 16.19 -18.78
CA PRO A 156 9.64 15.69 -20.16
C PRO A 156 10.95 14.96 -20.49
N PRO A 157 10.92 13.98 -21.41
CA PRO A 157 9.74 13.52 -22.13
C PRO A 157 8.90 12.51 -21.32
N VAL A 158 7.62 12.84 -21.11
CA VAL A 158 6.67 11.95 -20.43
C VAL A 158 6.05 11.02 -21.46
N HIS A 159 6.41 9.74 -21.41
CA HIS A 159 5.94 8.75 -22.38
C HIS A 159 4.82 7.86 -21.82
N PRO A 160 3.78 7.55 -22.63
CA PRO A 160 2.87 6.45 -22.33
C PRO A 160 3.64 5.15 -22.08
N THR A 161 3.20 4.39 -21.10
CA THR A 161 3.76 3.06 -20.80
C THR A 161 2.66 2.02 -20.88
N ALA A 162 2.99 0.76 -21.18
CA ALA A 162 1.97 -0.29 -21.31
C ALA A 162 1.16 -0.45 -20.01
N PHE A 163 1.85 -0.47 -18.86
CA PHE A 163 1.24 -0.59 -17.55
C PHE A 163 0.37 0.62 -17.19
N GLY A 164 0.90 1.84 -17.28
CA GLY A 164 0.15 3.07 -17.00
C GLY A 164 -1.07 3.23 -17.92
N THR A 165 -0.89 2.93 -19.21
CA THR A 165 -1.95 3.01 -20.21
C THR A 165 -3.04 1.98 -20.00
N ALA A 166 -2.70 0.73 -19.64
CA ALA A 166 -3.70 -0.31 -19.37
C ALA A 166 -4.54 -0.01 -18.13
N TYR A 167 -3.92 0.49 -17.04
CA TYR A 167 -4.69 0.94 -15.87
C TYR A 167 -5.54 2.18 -16.16
N GLY A 168 -5.00 3.13 -16.93
CA GLY A 168 -5.75 4.32 -17.36
C GLY A 168 -6.96 3.94 -18.21
N LEU A 169 -6.81 3.00 -19.14
CA LEU A 169 -7.92 2.46 -19.95
C LEU A 169 -8.95 1.73 -19.09
N HIS A 170 -8.51 0.89 -18.15
CA HIS A 170 -9.41 0.24 -17.20
C HIS A 170 -10.23 1.24 -16.38
N LEU A 171 -9.60 2.32 -15.94
CA LEU A 171 -10.24 3.38 -15.16
C LEU A 171 -11.20 4.19 -16.01
N LEU A 172 -10.80 4.58 -17.23
CA LEU A 172 -11.65 5.29 -18.19
C LEU A 172 -12.93 4.50 -18.48
N LEU A 173 -12.80 3.20 -18.75
CA LEU A 173 -13.93 2.31 -19.01
C LEU A 173 -14.82 2.08 -17.78
N ASP A 174 -14.32 2.30 -16.56
CA ASP A 174 -15.12 2.21 -15.33
C ASP A 174 -15.98 3.46 -15.09
N ILE A 175 -15.55 4.64 -15.59
CA ILE A 175 -16.15 5.93 -15.20
C ILE A 175 -16.80 6.71 -16.32
N ALA A 176 -16.28 6.62 -17.55
CA ALA A 176 -16.71 7.46 -18.66
C ALA A 176 -16.59 6.72 -20.00
N PRO A 177 -17.20 5.52 -20.15
CA PRO A 177 -17.05 4.72 -21.36
C PRO A 177 -17.59 5.41 -22.63
N CYS A 178 -18.45 6.43 -22.49
CA CYS A 178 -19.12 7.11 -23.59
C CYS A 178 -18.86 8.63 -23.67
N ASP A 179 -17.94 9.19 -22.87
CA ASP A 179 -17.71 10.66 -22.88
C ASP A 179 -17.05 11.16 -24.18
N GLY A 180 -16.35 10.29 -24.90
CA GLY A 180 -15.78 10.58 -26.23
C GLY A 180 -14.59 11.53 -26.26
N ARG A 181 -14.36 12.33 -25.20
CA ARG A 181 -13.22 13.27 -25.13
C ARG A 181 -11.87 12.57 -24.96
N ILE A 182 -11.85 11.39 -24.33
CA ILE A 182 -10.74 10.45 -24.42
C ILE A 182 -11.20 9.27 -25.27
N ARG A 183 -10.61 9.10 -26.45
CA ARG A 183 -10.98 8.04 -27.39
C ARG A 183 -10.36 6.71 -26.93
N ALA A 184 -11.17 5.88 -26.28
CA ALA A 184 -10.73 4.57 -25.76
C ALA A 184 -10.10 3.68 -26.84
N GLY A 185 -10.59 3.75 -28.09
CA GLY A 185 -10.00 3.04 -29.22
C GLY A 185 -8.55 3.44 -29.51
N GLU A 186 -8.22 4.73 -29.45
CA GLU A 186 -6.84 5.21 -29.68
C GLU A 186 -5.89 4.80 -28.56
N VAL A 187 -6.40 4.76 -27.33
CA VAL A 187 -5.66 4.25 -26.18
C VAL A 187 -5.41 2.74 -26.33
N ALA A 188 -6.40 1.98 -26.80
CA ALA A 188 -6.25 0.56 -27.08
C ALA A 188 -5.24 0.30 -28.22
N GLU A 189 -5.29 1.07 -29.31
CA GLU A 189 -4.29 1.05 -30.38
C GLU A 189 -2.87 1.35 -29.87
N THR A 190 -2.74 2.25 -28.91
CA THR A 190 -1.45 2.54 -28.26
C THR A 190 -0.91 1.33 -27.52
N LEU A 191 -1.75 0.54 -26.86
CA LEU A 191 -1.32 -0.71 -26.24
C LEU A 191 -0.80 -1.70 -27.29
N TRP A 192 -1.47 -1.84 -28.44
CA TRP A 192 -0.95 -2.66 -29.55
C TRP A 192 0.39 -2.16 -30.08
N ARG A 193 0.58 -0.85 -30.21
CA ARG A 193 1.86 -0.24 -30.65
C ARG A 193 2.99 -0.40 -29.62
N LEU A 194 2.65 -0.58 -28.34
CA LEU A 194 3.60 -0.83 -27.25
C LEU A 194 3.94 -2.31 -27.08
N ARG A 195 3.35 -3.21 -27.89
CA ARG A 195 3.69 -4.63 -27.91
C ARG A 195 5.17 -4.82 -28.26
N LEU A 196 5.83 -5.74 -27.57
CA LEU A 196 7.23 -6.06 -27.79
C LEU A 196 7.41 -7.02 -28.99
N PRO A 197 8.61 -7.03 -29.63
CA PRO A 197 8.98 -8.11 -30.54
C PRO A 197 8.87 -9.46 -29.83
N GLY A 198 8.28 -10.46 -30.48
CA GLY A 198 7.98 -11.77 -29.85
C GLY A 198 6.65 -11.83 -29.09
N GLY A 199 6.00 -10.69 -28.85
CA GLY A 199 4.69 -10.62 -28.21
C GLY A 199 4.72 -10.26 -26.73
N GLY A 200 3.54 -9.91 -26.21
CA GLY A 200 3.41 -9.43 -24.84
C GLY A 200 3.93 -8.01 -24.59
N TRP A 201 3.95 -7.65 -23.31
CA TRP A 201 4.27 -6.31 -22.79
C TRP A 201 5.11 -6.38 -21.52
N ALA A 202 5.81 -5.29 -21.21
CA ALA A 202 6.63 -5.15 -20.00
C ALA A 202 6.39 -3.80 -19.32
N ALA A 203 6.67 -3.70 -18.03
CA ALA A 203 6.70 -2.42 -17.32
C ALA A 203 7.96 -1.64 -17.70
N ARG A 204 7.99 -0.33 -17.43
CA ARG A 204 9.14 0.53 -17.80
C ARG A 204 10.43 0.08 -17.10
N SER A 205 10.34 -0.43 -15.88
CA SER A 205 11.48 -0.94 -15.11
C SER A 205 11.94 -2.34 -15.53
N GLN A 206 11.23 -2.96 -16.48
CA GLN A 206 11.48 -4.31 -16.97
C GLN A 206 12.09 -4.22 -18.37
N GLY A 207 13.38 -4.51 -18.48
CA GLY A 207 14.16 -4.22 -19.69
C GLY A 207 14.46 -5.42 -20.59
N SER A 208 14.27 -6.65 -20.10
CA SER A 208 14.79 -7.85 -20.79
C SER A 208 13.78 -8.63 -21.64
N GLY A 209 12.49 -8.27 -21.60
CA GLY A 209 11.47 -8.96 -22.39
C GLY A 209 10.06 -8.76 -21.84
N ALA A 210 9.08 -9.34 -22.53
CA ALA A 210 7.70 -9.34 -22.09
C ALA A 210 7.53 -10.11 -20.77
N ARG A 211 6.58 -9.65 -19.94
CA ARG A 211 6.32 -10.20 -18.61
C ARG A 211 4.85 -10.60 -18.48
N PRO A 212 4.56 -11.75 -17.87
CA PRO A 212 3.20 -12.29 -17.84
C PRO A 212 2.25 -11.38 -17.04
N GLU A 213 2.69 -10.80 -15.92
CA GLU A 213 1.85 -9.94 -15.09
C GLU A 213 1.41 -8.64 -15.81
N VAL A 214 2.29 -8.06 -16.63
CA VAL A 214 1.98 -6.84 -17.39
C VAL A 214 1.14 -7.20 -18.60
N SER A 215 1.49 -8.27 -19.30
CA SER A 215 0.75 -8.75 -20.46
C SER A 215 -0.70 -9.09 -20.11
N ALA A 216 -0.94 -9.78 -19.00
CA ALA A 216 -2.28 -10.13 -18.55
C ALA A 216 -3.13 -8.89 -18.19
N ILE A 217 -2.52 -7.83 -17.63
CA ILE A 217 -3.22 -6.57 -17.36
C ILE A 217 -3.61 -5.87 -18.68
N VAL A 218 -2.68 -5.81 -19.63
CA VAL A 218 -2.92 -5.21 -20.95
C VAL A 218 -4.01 -5.97 -21.71
N LEU A 219 -3.92 -7.30 -21.77
CA LEU A 219 -4.94 -8.16 -22.38
C LEU A 219 -6.32 -7.95 -21.75
N GLY A 220 -6.38 -7.85 -20.42
CA GLY A 220 -7.62 -7.54 -19.72
C GLY A 220 -8.21 -6.18 -20.11
N ALA A 221 -7.36 -5.17 -20.36
CA ALA A 221 -7.79 -3.84 -20.78
C ALA A 221 -8.28 -3.84 -22.24
N LEU A 222 -7.55 -4.49 -23.13
CA LEU A 222 -7.91 -4.66 -24.54
C LEU A 222 -9.22 -5.43 -24.72
N ALA A 223 -9.41 -6.53 -23.99
CA ALA A 223 -10.65 -7.29 -24.00
C ALA A 223 -11.85 -6.43 -23.56
N ARG A 224 -11.69 -5.61 -22.52
CA ARG A 224 -12.73 -4.67 -22.07
C ARG A 224 -13.00 -3.53 -23.05
N ALA A 225 -12.00 -3.12 -23.82
CA ALA A 225 -12.13 -2.10 -24.85
C ALA A 225 -12.75 -2.65 -26.15
N GLY A 226 -13.04 -3.95 -26.23
CA GLY A 226 -13.64 -4.57 -27.41
C GLY A 226 -12.65 -4.80 -28.55
N ALA A 227 -11.38 -5.06 -28.24
CA ALA A 227 -10.39 -5.42 -29.26
C ALA A 227 -10.79 -6.70 -30.02
N ASP A 228 -10.26 -6.87 -31.24
CA ASP A 228 -10.55 -8.02 -32.10
C ASP A 228 -10.27 -9.34 -31.35
N PRO A 229 -11.28 -10.21 -31.17
CA PRO A 229 -11.13 -11.50 -30.49
C PRO A 229 -10.01 -12.38 -31.06
N ARG A 230 -9.77 -12.33 -32.38
CA ARG A 230 -8.72 -13.15 -33.03
C ARG A 230 -7.32 -12.69 -32.66
N LEU A 231 -7.10 -11.38 -32.63
CA LEU A 231 -5.83 -10.78 -32.21
C LEU A 231 -5.60 -11.03 -30.72
N LEU A 232 -6.64 -10.89 -29.90
CA LEU A 232 -6.58 -11.21 -28.48
C LEU A 232 -6.21 -12.68 -28.25
N GLU A 233 -6.87 -13.62 -28.93
CA GLU A 233 -6.61 -15.05 -28.77
C GLU A 233 -5.16 -15.42 -29.12
N ALA A 234 -4.60 -14.83 -30.18
CA ALA A 234 -3.20 -15.02 -30.54
C ALA A 234 -2.26 -14.54 -29.43
N GLU A 235 -2.51 -13.37 -28.83
CA GLU A 235 -1.68 -12.86 -27.74
C GLU A 235 -1.92 -13.56 -26.41
N ILE A 236 -3.12 -14.09 -26.16
CA ILE A 236 -3.40 -14.93 -25.00
C ILE A 236 -2.51 -16.17 -25.07
N ARG A 237 -2.40 -16.83 -26.23
CA ARG A 237 -1.47 -17.96 -26.41
C ARG A 237 -0.02 -17.57 -26.16
N SER A 238 0.43 -16.41 -26.64
CA SER A 238 1.78 -15.91 -26.36
C SER A 238 1.99 -15.65 -24.87
N CYS A 239 1.00 -15.07 -24.20
CA CYS A 239 1.02 -14.86 -22.75
C CYS A 239 1.01 -16.19 -21.99
N GLU A 240 0.37 -17.23 -22.53
CA GLU A 240 0.38 -18.58 -21.98
C GLU A 240 1.77 -19.24 -22.05
N VAL A 241 2.65 -18.82 -22.95
CA VAL A 241 4.05 -19.29 -22.95
C VAL A 241 4.88 -18.54 -21.90
N LEU A 242 4.61 -17.26 -21.65
CA LEU A 242 5.38 -16.43 -20.70
C LEU A 242 5.24 -16.85 -19.24
N TRP A 243 4.22 -17.62 -18.87
CA TRP A 243 4.03 -18.13 -17.51
C TRP A 243 4.45 -19.60 -17.37
N ASP A 244 5.04 -20.20 -18.41
CA ASP A 244 5.63 -21.52 -18.29
C ASP A 244 6.77 -21.48 -17.24
N PRO A 245 6.83 -22.44 -16.29
CA PRO A 245 7.91 -22.51 -15.30
C PRO A 245 9.32 -22.48 -15.88
N ASP A 246 9.52 -23.03 -17.08
CA ASP A 246 10.81 -23.01 -17.77
C ASP A 246 11.19 -21.60 -18.25
N HIS A 247 10.23 -20.68 -18.34
CA HIS A 247 10.43 -19.30 -18.79
C HIS A 247 10.50 -18.27 -17.65
N ASP A 248 9.68 -18.38 -16.59
CA ASP A 248 9.64 -17.41 -15.49
C ASP A 248 9.41 -18.03 -14.10
N ALA A 249 10.20 -19.05 -13.73
CA ALA A 249 10.15 -19.65 -12.39
C ALA A 249 10.23 -18.61 -11.25
N SER A 250 11.10 -17.60 -11.38
CA SER A 250 11.25 -16.53 -10.39
C SER A 250 9.98 -15.69 -10.25
N GLY A 251 9.32 -15.31 -11.34
CA GLY A 251 8.06 -14.60 -11.30
C GLY A 251 6.93 -15.45 -10.70
N LEU A 252 6.83 -16.72 -11.12
CA LEU A 252 5.79 -17.64 -10.64
C LEU A 252 5.89 -17.95 -9.14
N ALA A 253 7.07 -17.77 -8.54
CA ALA A 253 7.24 -17.88 -7.10
C ALA A 253 6.60 -16.72 -6.31
N ASN A 254 6.08 -15.66 -6.97
CA ASN A 254 5.54 -14.47 -6.32
C ASN A 254 4.02 -14.39 -6.39
N THR A 255 3.38 -14.16 -5.24
CA THR A 255 1.92 -14.02 -5.13
C THR A 255 1.39 -12.89 -6.01
N TYR A 256 2.10 -11.76 -6.10
CA TYR A 256 1.70 -10.65 -6.95
C TYR A 256 1.58 -11.04 -8.43
N VAL A 257 2.57 -11.76 -8.97
CA VAL A 257 2.62 -12.17 -10.37
C VAL A 257 1.48 -13.13 -10.65
N VAL A 258 1.38 -14.23 -9.89
CA VAL A 258 0.34 -15.25 -10.09
C VAL A 258 -1.07 -14.66 -9.98
N THR A 259 -1.32 -13.80 -8.97
CA THR A 259 -2.64 -13.16 -8.80
C THR A 259 -2.97 -12.16 -9.91
N ASN A 260 -1.98 -11.46 -10.48
CA ASN A 260 -2.21 -10.57 -11.62
C ASN A 260 -2.51 -11.35 -12.91
N VAL A 261 -1.72 -12.39 -13.19
CA VAL A 261 -1.90 -13.23 -14.38
C VAL A 261 -3.27 -13.90 -14.33
N LEU A 262 -3.60 -14.58 -13.22
CA LEU A 262 -4.89 -15.23 -13.03
C LEU A 262 -6.05 -14.25 -13.23
N ARG A 263 -6.00 -13.07 -12.59
CA ARG A 263 -7.08 -12.07 -12.70
C ARG A 263 -7.17 -11.41 -14.08
N GLY A 264 -6.05 -11.22 -14.77
CA GLY A 264 -6.00 -10.70 -16.12
C GLY A 264 -6.58 -11.69 -17.13
N LEU A 265 -6.17 -12.96 -17.06
CA LEU A 265 -6.70 -14.03 -17.92
C LEU A 265 -8.17 -14.34 -17.63
N LEU A 266 -8.62 -14.39 -16.37
CA LEU A 266 -10.04 -14.54 -16.03
C LEU A 266 -10.94 -13.44 -16.65
N ARG A 267 -10.35 -12.29 -16.99
CA ARG A 267 -11.02 -11.18 -17.64
C ARG A 267 -10.91 -11.24 -19.17
N ALA A 268 -9.73 -11.54 -19.70
CA ALA A 268 -9.46 -11.52 -21.14
C ALA A 268 -9.90 -12.81 -21.85
N ALA A 269 -9.77 -13.95 -21.17
CA ALA A 269 -9.83 -15.29 -21.72
C ALA A 269 -10.37 -16.28 -20.67
N PRO A 270 -11.66 -16.23 -20.29
CA PRO A 270 -12.20 -17.08 -19.21
C PRO A 270 -12.15 -18.58 -19.51
N GLY A 271 -11.89 -18.99 -20.76
CA GLY A 271 -11.66 -20.38 -21.16
C GLY A 271 -10.19 -20.76 -21.38
N ALA A 272 -9.23 -19.89 -21.02
CA ALA A 272 -7.81 -20.17 -21.18
C ALA A 272 -7.37 -21.40 -20.37
N ALA A 273 -6.55 -22.26 -20.98
CA ALA A 273 -6.14 -23.53 -20.38
C ALA A 273 -5.27 -23.32 -19.13
N ALA A 274 -4.52 -22.21 -19.10
CA ALA A 274 -3.65 -21.83 -17.98
C ALA A 274 -4.40 -21.58 -16.65
N LEU A 275 -5.70 -21.26 -16.70
CA LEU A 275 -6.44 -20.76 -15.52
C LEU A 275 -6.50 -21.77 -14.37
N SER A 276 -6.72 -23.05 -14.68
CA SER A 276 -6.77 -24.12 -13.66
C SER A 276 -5.40 -24.29 -12.99
N GLY A 277 -4.32 -24.28 -13.77
CA GLY A 277 -2.95 -24.38 -13.26
C GLY A 277 -2.57 -23.20 -12.35
N LEU A 278 -2.88 -21.97 -12.77
CA LEU A 278 -2.64 -20.77 -11.97
C LEU A 278 -3.42 -20.77 -10.65
N ARG A 279 -4.66 -21.27 -10.66
CA ARG A 279 -5.45 -21.45 -9.44
C ARG A 279 -4.79 -22.45 -8.49
N GLU A 280 -4.36 -23.61 -9.00
CA GLU A 280 -3.70 -24.63 -8.18
C GLU A 280 -2.38 -24.14 -7.59
N VAL A 281 -1.56 -23.41 -8.37
CA VAL A 281 -0.33 -22.77 -7.86
C VAL A 281 -0.64 -21.85 -6.68
N LEU A 282 -1.69 -21.03 -6.79
CA LEU A 282 -2.07 -20.10 -5.73
C LEU A 282 -2.61 -20.81 -4.48
N VAL A 283 -3.42 -21.87 -4.65
CA VAL A 283 -3.95 -22.69 -3.55
C VAL A 283 -2.83 -23.43 -2.81
N ASN A 284 -1.87 -23.98 -3.55
CA ASN A 284 -0.71 -24.68 -2.99
C ASN A 284 0.28 -23.73 -2.30
N GLY A 285 0.35 -22.47 -2.74
CA GLY A 285 1.26 -21.48 -2.19
C GLY A 285 0.83 -20.82 -0.87
N ALA A 286 -0.30 -21.23 -0.29
CA ALA A 286 -0.80 -20.71 0.98
C ALA A 286 -0.07 -21.35 2.19
N THR A 287 0.22 -20.55 3.22
CA THR A 287 0.85 -21.01 4.47
C THR A 287 -0.04 -20.77 5.68
N ALA A 288 -0.06 -21.70 6.63
CA ALA A 288 -0.71 -21.47 7.93
C ALA A 288 0.07 -20.43 8.74
N ASP A 289 -0.64 -19.52 9.39
CA ASP A 289 -0.06 -18.51 10.30
C ASP A 289 -0.40 -18.85 11.76
N PRO A 290 0.57 -19.34 12.56
CA PRO A 290 0.36 -19.64 13.97
C PRO A 290 -0.10 -18.42 14.80
N ALA A 291 0.16 -17.19 14.35
CA ALA A 291 -0.26 -15.99 15.06
C ALA A 291 -1.75 -15.65 14.86
N ARG A 292 -2.43 -16.30 13.92
CA ARG A 292 -3.87 -16.11 13.62
C ARG A 292 -4.56 -17.47 13.47
N ASP A 293 -4.52 -18.25 14.55
CA ASP A 293 -5.23 -19.53 14.69
C ASP A 293 -4.92 -20.56 13.58
N HIS A 294 -3.69 -20.51 13.05
CA HIS A 294 -3.25 -21.36 11.94
C HIS A 294 -4.07 -21.22 10.66
N HIS A 295 -4.86 -20.14 10.51
CA HIS A 295 -5.52 -19.84 9.25
C HIS A 295 -4.50 -19.66 8.13
N ARG A 296 -4.82 -20.16 6.93
CA ARG A 296 -3.97 -20.00 5.76
C ARG A 296 -3.96 -18.56 5.27
N CYS A 297 -2.79 -18.13 4.83
CA CYS A 297 -2.50 -16.79 4.34
C CYS A 297 -1.43 -16.84 3.24
N TRP A 298 -1.13 -15.69 2.65
CA TRP A 298 -0.07 -15.54 1.64
C TRP A 298 0.90 -14.42 2.04
N GLY A 299 2.16 -14.60 1.66
CA GLY A 299 3.19 -13.56 1.69
C GLY A 299 3.53 -13.07 0.28
N ALA A 300 4.61 -12.28 0.18
CA ALA A 300 5.16 -11.81 -1.09
C ALA A 300 5.50 -12.98 -2.04
N ALA A 301 6.25 -13.96 -1.52
CA ALA A 301 6.48 -15.24 -2.17
C ALA A 301 5.37 -16.24 -1.84
N LEU A 302 5.17 -17.22 -2.72
CA LEU A 302 4.37 -18.42 -2.47
C LEU A 302 5.18 -19.43 -1.65
N ALA A 303 4.50 -20.21 -0.81
CA ALA A 303 5.14 -21.31 -0.08
C ALA A 303 5.58 -22.42 -1.07
N THR A 304 6.88 -22.72 -1.11
CA THR A 304 7.48 -23.75 -1.97
C THR A 304 8.08 -24.92 -1.18
N GLY A 305 7.74 -25.03 0.10
CA GLY A 305 8.30 -26.05 1.02
C GLY A 305 9.72 -25.74 1.53
N HIS A 306 10.41 -24.75 0.97
CA HIS A 306 11.78 -24.34 1.37
C HIS A 306 11.79 -23.23 2.44
N GLY A 307 10.66 -23.04 3.12
CA GLY A 307 10.40 -21.97 4.09
C GLY A 307 9.03 -21.34 3.87
N ASN A 308 8.44 -20.83 4.95
CA ASN A 308 7.15 -20.13 4.87
C ASN A 308 7.38 -18.62 4.69
N PRO A 309 6.80 -18.01 3.66
CA PRO A 309 6.90 -16.57 3.45
C PRO A 309 6.20 -15.83 4.60
N ALA A 310 6.72 -14.64 4.95
CA ALA A 310 6.10 -13.83 5.99
C ALA A 310 4.64 -13.47 5.62
N PRO A 311 3.66 -13.72 6.51
CA PRO A 311 2.26 -13.38 6.27
C PRO A 311 2.06 -11.91 5.89
N SER A 312 1.19 -11.65 4.91
CA SER A 312 0.94 -10.30 4.43
C SER A 312 -0.52 -10.08 4.05
N ALA A 313 -1.15 -9.05 4.63
CA ALA A 313 -2.56 -8.76 4.39
C ALA A 313 -2.87 -8.42 2.93
N VAL A 314 -2.00 -7.67 2.24
CA VAL A 314 -2.25 -7.36 0.82
C VAL A 314 -2.13 -8.60 -0.07
N HIS A 315 -1.17 -9.48 0.19
CA HIS A 315 -0.98 -10.70 -0.60
C HIS A 315 -2.12 -11.69 -0.36
N THR A 316 -2.52 -11.88 0.91
CA THR A 316 -3.70 -12.67 1.27
C THR A 316 -4.95 -12.10 0.61
N ALA A 317 -5.19 -10.79 0.68
CA ALA A 317 -6.35 -10.17 0.05
C ALA A 317 -6.34 -10.31 -1.48
N ARG A 318 -5.18 -10.16 -2.13
CA ARG A 318 -5.03 -10.39 -3.57
C ARG A 318 -5.32 -11.84 -3.95
N ALA A 319 -4.82 -12.80 -3.18
CA ALA A 319 -5.06 -14.21 -3.39
C ALA A 319 -6.54 -14.55 -3.26
N VAL A 320 -7.18 -14.12 -2.16
CA VAL A 320 -8.62 -14.28 -1.94
C VAL A 320 -9.44 -13.69 -3.09
N VAL A 321 -9.15 -12.45 -3.51
CA VAL A 321 -9.87 -11.81 -4.63
C VAL A 321 -9.68 -12.57 -5.95
N ALA A 322 -8.49 -13.14 -6.18
CA ALA A 322 -8.22 -13.94 -7.37
C ALA A 322 -8.97 -15.28 -7.33
N LEU A 323 -8.92 -15.99 -6.20
CA LEU A 323 -9.62 -17.26 -5.98
C LEU A 323 -11.14 -17.09 -6.04
N ASP A 324 -11.69 -16.06 -5.40
CA ASP A 324 -13.12 -15.72 -5.46
C ASP A 324 -13.59 -15.42 -6.89
N ARG A 325 -12.74 -14.78 -7.72
CA ARG A 325 -13.05 -14.60 -9.14
C ARG A 325 -12.92 -15.89 -9.93
N ALA A 326 -11.92 -16.72 -9.65
CA ALA A 326 -11.76 -18.01 -10.30
C ALA A 326 -12.95 -18.93 -10.00
N ALA A 327 -13.40 -18.98 -8.74
CA ALA A 327 -14.56 -19.75 -8.31
C ALA A 327 -15.84 -19.41 -9.10
N ARG A 328 -16.10 -18.13 -9.34
CA ARG A 328 -17.27 -17.69 -10.13
C ARG A 328 -17.19 -18.02 -11.62
N VAL A 329 -15.99 -18.17 -12.18
CA VAL A 329 -15.80 -18.39 -13.62
C VAL A 329 -15.60 -19.87 -13.95
N LEU A 330 -14.87 -20.59 -13.11
CA LEU A 330 -14.43 -21.96 -13.31
C LEU A 330 -15.13 -22.97 -12.40
N GLY A 331 -15.97 -22.50 -11.46
CA GLY A 331 -16.35 -23.27 -10.28
C GLY A 331 -15.20 -23.38 -9.27
N GLU A 332 -15.47 -23.99 -8.12
CA GLU A 332 -14.43 -24.33 -7.13
C GLU A 332 -14.76 -25.69 -6.48
N ASP A 333 -13.74 -26.45 -6.12
CA ASP A 333 -13.86 -27.64 -5.27
C ASP A 333 -13.78 -27.29 -3.78
N GLU A 334 -13.98 -28.29 -2.92
CA GLU A 334 -13.98 -28.13 -1.46
C GLU A 334 -12.63 -27.63 -0.93
N ARG A 335 -11.52 -28.10 -1.50
CA ARG A 335 -10.16 -27.69 -1.09
C ARG A 335 -9.90 -26.24 -1.44
N GLN A 336 -10.23 -25.83 -2.67
CA GLN A 336 -10.08 -24.46 -3.16
C GLN A 336 -10.93 -23.49 -2.33
N ARG A 337 -12.19 -23.89 -2.03
CA ARG A 337 -13.09 -23.14 -1.15
C ARG A 337 -12.50 -22.98 0.25
N ALA A 338 -12.08 -24.08 0.88
CA ALA A 338 -11.53 -24.07 2.23
C ALA A 338 -10.32 -23.12 2.35
N VAL A 339 -9.38 -23.20 1.40
CA VAL A 339 -8.19 -22.32 1.38
C VAL A 339 -8.58 -20.85 1.19
N ARG A 340 -9.56 -20.55 0.31
CA ARG A 340 -10.08 -19.19 0.13
C ARG A 340 -10.74 -18.65 1.41
N GLU A 341 -11.54 -19.47 2.09
CA GLU A 341 -12.24 -19.10 3.32
C GLU A 341 -11.29 -18.95 4.50
N GLU A 342 -10.26 -19.80 4.64
CA GLU A 342 -9.18 -19.62 5.62
C GLU A 342 -8.45 -18.30 5.42
N GLY A 343 -8.17 -17.90 4.17
CA GLY A 343 -7.63 -16.57 3.86
C GLY A 343 -8.54 -15.42 4.31
N LEU A 344 -9.86 -15.59 4.21
CA LEU A 344 -10.83 -14.63 4.70
C LEU A 344 -10.86 -14.57 6.23
N ARG A 345 -10.85 -15.73 6.91
CA ARG A 345 -10.75 -15.81 8.38
C ARG A 345 -9.48 -15.12 8.87
N TRP A 346 -8.34 -15.34 8.21
CA TRP A 346 -7.07 -14.69 8.53
C TRP A 346 -7.15 -13.14 8.42
N LEU A 347 -7.82 -12.62 7.39
CA LEU A 347 -8.03 -11.19 7.19
C LEU A 347 -8.99 -10.59 8.23
N LEU A 348 -10.03 -11.33 8.61
CA LEU A 348 -11.03 -10.90 9.58
C LEU A 348 -10.49 -10.88 11.02
N ALA A 349 -9.66 -11.88 11.38
CA ALA A 349 -8.94 -11.92 12.65
C ALA A 349 -8.12 -10.63 12.85
N GLY A 350 -7.44 -10.17 11.80
CA GLY A 350 -6.59 -8.98 11.80
C GLY A 350 -5.41 -9.08 12.78
N PRO A 351 -4.74 -7.96 13.12
CA PRO A 351 -3.50 -8.01 13.90
C PRO A 351 -3.76 -8.46 15.35
N ALA A 352 -2.92 -9.36 15.84
CA ALA A 352 -3.05 -10.02 17.15
C ALA A 352 -2.92 -9.09 18.37
N ALA A 353 -2.44 -7.85 18.21
CA ALA A 353 -2.24 -6.90 19.31
C ALA A 353 -3.31 -5.78 19.34
N PRO A 354 -4.02 -5.57 20.47
CA PRO A 354 -4.92 -4.44 20.64
C PRO A 354 -4.10 -3.14 20.64
N GLY A 355 -4.40 -2.22 19.70
CA GLY A 355 -3.65 -0.97 19.49
C GLY A 355 -2.77 -0.96 18.22
N GLY A 356 -2.59 -2.11 17.56
CA GLY A 356 -1.87 -2.27 16.28
C GLY A 356 -2.77 -2.30 15.04
N GLY A 357 -4.04 -1.88 15.16
CA GLY A 357 -5.10 -2.04 14.15
C GLY A 357 -4.84 -1.41 12.78
N ALA A 358 -3.77 -0.64 12.61
CA ALA A 358 -3.42 0.04 11.37
C ALA A 358 -2.48 -0.76 10.45
N SER A 359 -1.69 -1.72 10.96
CA SER A 359 -0.56 -2.31 10.21
C SER A 359 -1.01 -3.04 8.93
N ASP A 360 -2.07 -3.85 8.99
CA ASP A 360 -2.57 -4.63 7.84
C ASP A 360 -3.10 -3.76 6.69
N LEU A 361 -3.44 -2.50 6.98
CA LEU A 361 -3.96 -1.54 6.00
C LEU A 361 -2.90 -0.54 5.53
N LEU A 362 -1.67 -0.62 6.04
CA LEU A 362 -0.56 0.22 5.58
C LEU A 362 -0.11 -0.24 4.20
N ASN A 363 0.19 0.75 3.37
CA ASN A 363 0.83 0.53 2.09
C ASN A 363 2.17 -0.18 2.31
N CYS A 364 2.51 -1.10 1.41
CA CYS A 364 3.79 -1.79 1.44
C CYS A 364 4.38 -1.89 0.04
N GLN A 365 5.63 -2.29 -0.04
CA GLN A 365 6.34 -2.51 -1.29
C GLN A 365 7.11 -3.84 -1.24
N GLU A 366 7.29 -4.45 -2.40
CA GLU A 366 8.12 -5.62 -2.59
C GLU A 366 8.97 -5.48 -3.85
N GLU A 367 9.94 -6.37 -3.99
CA GLU A 367 10.83 -6.44 -5.14
C GLU A 367 10.78 -7.84 -5.75
N VAL A 368 10.41 -7.93 -7.02
CA VAL A 368 10.50 -9.17 -7.79
C VAL A 368 11.79 -9.13 -8.59
N ARG A 369 12.70 -10.04 -8.26
CA ARG A 369 14.01 -10.18 -8.90
C ARG A 369 13.99 -11.32 -9.91
N ARG A 370 14.44 -11.06 -11.12
CA ARG A 370 14.54 -12.05 -12.20
C ARG A 370 15.93 -12.00 -12.83
N PRO A 371 16.52 -13.14 -13.21
CA PRO A 371 17.71 -13.11 -14.05
C PRO A 371 17.36 -12.49 -15.41
N VAL A 372 18.27 -11.71 -15.99
CA VAL A 372 18.15 -11.23 -17.37
C VAL A 372 18.40 -12.42 -18.31
N GLN A 373 17.54 -12.60 -19.31
CA GLN A 373 17.57 -13.79 -20.18
C GLN A 373 18.89 -13.91 -20.97
N GLU A 374 19.45 -12.79 -21.41
CA GLU A 374 20.71 -12.73 -22.17
C GLU A 374 21.95 -12.72 -21.28
N ASP A 375 21.80 -12.33 -20.00
CA ASP A 375 22.89 -12.25 -19.03
C ASP A 375 22.42 -12.66 -17.63
N PRO A 376 22.57 -13.96 -17.28
CA PRO A 376 22.15 -14.49 -15.98
C PRO A 376 22.86 -13.87 -14.77
N LEU A 377 23.98 -13.16 -14.97
CA LEU A 377 24.69 -12.46 -13.89
C LEU A 377 24.03 -11.11 -13.55
N HIS A 378 23.19 -10.57 -14.43
CA HIS A 378 22.41 -9.37 -14.18
C HIS A 378 20.97 -9.70 -13.79
N GLN A 379 20.42 -8.90 -12.88
CA GLN A 379 19.04 -9.07 -12.41
C GLN A 379 18.17 -7.89 -12.84
N GLU A 380 17.03 -8.21 -13.42
CA GLU A 380 15.92 -7.30 -13.57
C GLU A 380 15.17 -7.17 -12.23
N LEU A 381 14.88 -5.93 -11.84
CA LEU A 381 14.20 -5.60 -10.60
C LEU A 381 12.86 -4.92 -10.89
N LEU A 382 11.76 -5.60 -10.57
CA LEU A 382 10.45 -4.98 -10.53
C LEU A 382 10.11 -4.55 -9.10
N SER A 383 10.05 -3.25 -8.85
CA SER A 383 9.53 -2.71 -7.60
C SER A 383 8.01 -2.61 -7.68
N VAL A 384 7.32 -3.36 -6.81
CA VAL A 384 5.86 -3.42 -6.75
C VAL A 384 5.40 -2.68 -5.50
N ARG A 385 4.51 -1.72 -5.68
CA ARG A 385 3.84 -0.98 -4.61
C ARG A 385 2.40 -1.45 -4.46
N HIS A 386 1.98 -1.63 -3.21
CA HIS A 386 0.70 -2.24 -2.86
C HIS A 386 -0.19 -1.28 -2.07
N PHE A 387 -1.35 -0.95 -2.63
CA PHE A 387 -2.40 -0.22 -1.91
C PHE A 387 -3.21 -1.18 -1.03
N ALA A 388 -2.64 -1.55 0.13
CA ALA A 388 -3.13 -2.64 0.97
C ALA A 388 -4.61 -2.48 1.36
N ALA A 389 -5.00 -1.28 1.83
CA ALA A 389 -6.38 -1.00 2.21
C ALA A 389 -7.38 -1.27 1.07
N ALA A 390 -7.01 -0.94 -0.17
CA ALA A 390 -7.87 -1.18 -1.34
C ALA A 390 -8.03 -2.68 -1.63
N TRP A 391 -6.97 -3.47 -1.46
CA TRP A 391 -7.04 -4.92 -1.65
C TRP A 391 -7.83 -5.60 -0.54
N VAL A 392 -7.59 -5.24 0.72
CA VAL A 392 -8.34 -5.77 1.87
C VAL A 392 -9.83 -5.44 1.72
N ALA A 393 -10.19 -4.20 1.37
CA ALA A 393 -11.58 -3.84 1.09
C ALA A 393 -12.20 -4.70 -0.02
N ARG A 394 -11.47 -4.98 -1.12
CA ARG A 394 -11.96 -5.85 -2.20
C ARG A 394 -12.21 -7.27 -1.72
N ALA A 395 -11.33 -7.84 -0.91
CA ALA A 395 -11.48 -9.17 -0.34
C ALA A 395 -12.70 -9.24 0.60
N LEU A 396 -12.88 -8.24 1.45
CA LEU A 396 -14.00 -8.16 2.40
C LEU A 396 -15.35 -7.85 1.72
N MET A 397 -15.36 -7.28 0.52
CA MET A 397 -16.57 -7.10 -0.30
C MET A 397 -16.92 -8.32 -1.18
N THR A 398 -16.29 -9.48 -0.96
CA THR A 398 -16.70 -10.73 -1.60
C THR A 398 -17.86 -11.36 -0.85
N ASP A 399 -18.72 -12.10 -1.55
CA ASP A 399 -19.86 -12.79 -0.91
C ASP A 399 -19.36 -13.82 0.12
N GLY A 400 -18.25 -14.51 -0.19
CA GLY A 400 -17.60 -15.43 0.73
C GLY A 400 -17.14 -14.77 2.03
N ALA A 401 -16.70 -13.51 2.01
CA ALA A 401 -16.33 -12.79 3.24
C ALA A 401 -17.54 -12.56 4.15
N ARG A 402 -18.68 -12.19 3.56
CA ARG A 402 -19.94 -12.00 4.30
C ARG A 402 -20.45 -13.33 4.86
N GLN A 403 -20.33 -14.42 4.09
CA GLN A 403 -20.72 -15.76 4.53
C GLN A 403 -19.88 -16.25 5.71
N VAL A 404 -18.54 -16.22 5.61
CA VAL A 404 -17.62 -16.59 6.70
C VAL A 404 -17.90 -15.76 7.96
N ALA A 405 -18.21 -14.48 7.79
CA ALA A 405 -18.58 -13.61 8.90
C ALA A 405 -19.94 -13.96 9.52
N ALA A 406 -20.92 -14.39 8.73
CA ALA A 406 -22.23 -14.80 9.23
C ALA A 406 -22.18 -16.12 10.01
N GLU A 407 -21.32 -17.05 9.58
CA GLU A 407 -21.25 -18.40 10.14
C GLU A 407 -20.34 -18.50 11.37
N GLU A 408 -19.20 -17.81 11.39
CA GLU A 408 -18.15 -18.08 12.38
C GLU A 408 -17.64 -16.83 13.11
N VAL A 409 -17.35 -15.74 12.39
CA VAL A 409 -16.57 -14.60 12.95
C VAL A 409 -17.45 -13.50 13.56
N GLY A 410 -18.66 -13.32 13.04
CA GLY A 410 -19.61 -12.26 13.41
C GLY A 410 -19.67 -11.12 12.38
N LEU A 411 -20.88 -10.79 11.93
CA LEU A 411 -21.15 -9.68 11.01
C LEU A 411 -20.63 -8.31 11.49
N PRO A 412 -20.71 -7.93 12.78
CA PRO A 412 -20.16 -6.66 13.25
C PRO A 412 -18.63 -6.55 13.09
N VAL A 413 -17.91 -7.67 13.21
CA VAL A 413 -16.44 -7.70 13.02
C VAL A 413 -16.11 -7.45 11.55
N TRP A 414 -16.82 -8.12 10.64
CA TRP A 414 -16.69 -7.91 9.20
C TRP A 414 -17.00 -6.47 8.80
N GLU A 415 -18.11 -5.91 9.29
CA GLU A 415 -18.53 -4.54 8.99
C GLU A 415 -17.49 -3.52 9.48
N ALA A 416 -16.98 -3.69 10.70
CA ALA A 416 -15.94 -2.82 11.26
C ALA A 416 -14.64 -2.87 10.44
N ARG A 417 -14.19 -4.07 10.04
CA ARG A 417 -12.98 -4.26 9.22
C ARG A 417 -13.14 -3.66 7.82
N LEU A 418 -14.28 -3.91 7.17
CA LEU A 418 -14.57 -3.37 5.85
C LEU A 418 -14.65 -1.84 5.89
N THR A 419 -15.37 -1.29 6.87
CA THR A 419 -15.49 0.16 7.06
C THR A 419 -14.13 0.81 7.30
N ALA A 420 -13.26 0.21 8.12
CA ALA A 420 -11.90 0.71 8.35
C ALA A 420 -11.05 0.72 7.06
N ALA A 421 -11.10 -0.36 6.27
CA ALA A 421 -10.38 -0.44 5.00
C ALA A 421 -10.88 0.60 3.98
N VAL A 422 -12.20 0.74 3.83
CA VAL A 422 -12.83 1.73 2.94
C VAL A 422 -12.55 3.15 3.40
N ALA A 423 -12.67 3.44 4.70
CA ALA A 423 -12.36 4.75 5.27
C ALA A 423 -10.90 5.14 5.01
N ARG A 424 -9.96 4.19 5.09
CA ARG A 424 -8.56 4.46 4.73
C ARG A 424 -8.39 4.71 3.23
N VAL A 425 -9.02 3.92 2.36
CA VAL A 425 -9.01 4.19 0.91
C VAL A 425 -9.55 5.59 0.63
N HIS A 426 -10.67 5.95 1.23
CA HIS A 426 -11.30 7.24 1.09
C HIS A 426 -10.44 8.39 1.64
N GLY A 427 -9.77 8.20 2.78
CA GLY A 427 -8.91 9.23 3.39
C GLY A 427 -7.61 9.50 2.64
N MET A 428 -7.18 8.60 1.75
CA MET A 428 -5.93 8.73 0.98
C MET A 428 -6.09 9.43 -0.37
N GLN A 429 -7.31 9.77 -0.78
CA GLN A 429 -7.54 10.51 -2.03
C GLN A 429 -7.41 12.02 -1.81
N GLN A 430 -6.95 12.71 -2.84
CA GLN A 430 -7.02 14.15 -2.96
C GLN A 430 -7.53 14.51 -4.36
N GLY A 431 -8.70 15.14 -4.44
CA GLY A 431 -9.29 15.57 -5.72
C GLY A 431 -9.60 14.42 -6.69
N GLY A 432 -9.93 13.23 -6.17
CA GLY A 432 -10.22 12.04 -6.98
C GLY A 432 -8.99 11.26 -7.44
N VAL A 433 -7.78 11.59 -6.96
CA VAL A 433 -6.58 10.78 -7.18
C VAL A 433 -5.92 10.36 -5.87
N TRP A 434 -5.32 9.18 -5.86
CA TRP A 434 -4.66 8.63 -4.70
C TRP A 434 -3.19 8.93 -4.75
N ARG A 435 -2.61 9.23 -3.59
CA ARG A 435 -1.20 9.53 -3.46
C ARG A 435 -0.45 8.40 -2.78
N TRP A 436 0.74 8.07 -3.29
CA TRP A 436 1.68 7.25 -2.54
C TRP A 436 2.43 8.11 -1.51
N ASP A 437 2.71 7.55 -0.33
CA ASP A 437 3.18 8.32 0.82
C ASP A 437 4.56 8.99 0.58
N ASP A 438 5.39 8.44 -0.33
CA ASP A 438 6.75 8.95 -0.65
C ASP A 438 7.08 9.00 -2.17
N GLY A 439 7.76 10.08 -2.58
CA GLY A 439 8.55 10.18 -3.84
C GLY A 439 7.89 10.91 -5.04
N PRO A 440 8.61 11.06 -6.17
CA PRO A 440 8.13 11.74 -7.39
C PRO A 440 6.98 11.00 -8.10
N MET A 441 6.73 9.73 -7.74
CA MET A 441 5.57 8.93 -8.19
C MET A 441 4.30 9.28 -7.42
N GLY A 442 4.04 10.58 -7.18
CA GLY A 442 3.00 11.05 -6.28
C GLY A 442 1.64 10.41 -6.56
N HIS A 443 1.21 10.30 -7.82
CA HIS A 443 -0.14 9.86 -8.17
C HIS A 443 -0.17 8.69 -9.17
N PRO A 444 0.15 7.45 -8.76
CA PRO A 444 0.19 6.31 -9.67
C PRO A 444 -1.18 5.99 -10.26
N VAL A 445 -1.26 5.80 -11.58
CA VAL A 445 -2.54 5.52 -12.29
C VAL A 445 -3.23 4.28 -11.71
N TRP A 446 -2.45 3.25 -11.40
CA TRP A 446 -2.95 1.99 -10.84
C TRP A 446 -3.60 2.19 -9.46
N MET A 447 -3.14 3.16 -8.66
CA MET A 447 -3.67 3.44 -7.33
C MET A 447 -5.01 4.16 -7.43
N ALA A 448 -5.13 5.08 -8.40
CA ALA A 448 -6.40 5.71 -8.73
C ALA A 448 -7.45 4.71 -9.21
N TYR A 449 -7.06 3.78 -10.09
CA TYR A 449 -7.91 2.66 -10.48
C TYR A 449 -8.32 1.82 -9.26
N GLN A 450 -7.36 1.46 -8.42
CA GLN A 450 -7.64 0.59 -7.29
C GLN A 450 -8.60 1.22 -6.29
N GLY A 451 -8.36 2.48 -5.92
CA GLY A 451 -9.16 3.24 -4.97
C GLY A 451 -10.57 3.53 -5.48
N LEU A 452 -10.71 4.02 -6.72
CA LEU A 452 -12.03 4.37 -7.24
C LEU A 452 -12.91 3.13 -7.43
N SER A 453 -12.39 2.02 -7.96
CA SER A 453 -13.23 0.82 -8.09
C SER A 453 -13.66 0.27 -6.72
N VAL A 454 -12.88 0.49 -5.65
CA VAL A 454 -13.28 0.12 -4.27
C VAL A 454 -14.44 0.97 -3.81
N LEU A 455 -14.31 2.30 -3.88
CA LEU A 455 -15.35 3.22 -3.41
C LEU A 455 -16.65 3.05 -4.20
N ARG A 456 -16.55 2.87 -5.52
CA ARG A 456 -17.71 2.59 -6.38
C ARG A 456 -18.37 1.26 -6.01
N ARG A 457 -17.60 0.18 -5.81
CA ARG A 457 -18.15 -1.12 -5.41
C ARG A 457 -18.81 -1.05 -4.03
N TYR A 458 -18.16 -0.39 -3.08
CA TYR A 458 -18.69 -0.23 -1.73
C TYR A 458 -20.01 0.55 -1.75
N ALA A 459 -20.09 1.67 -2.48
CA ALA A 459 -21.33 2.40 -2.65
C ALA A 459 -22.45 1.51 -3.23
N LEU A 460 -22.16 0.75 -4.30
CA LEU A 460 -23.14 -0.17 -4.88
C LEU A 460 -23.63 -1.24 -3.89
N MET A 461 -22.74 -1.75 -3.03
CA MET A 461 -23.06 -2.74 -2.00
C MET A 461 -23.94 -2.14 -0.89
N VAL A 462 -23.66 -0.91 -0.46
CA VAL A 462 -24.47 -0.22 0.57
C VAL A 462 -25.85 0.16 0.04
N TYR A 463 -25.97 0.52 -1.25
CA TYR A 463 -27.24 0.93 -1.87
C TYR A 463 -28.07 -0.24 -2.45
N ARG A 464 -27.51 -1.45 -2.58
CA ARG A 464 -28.24 -2.68 -2.93
C ARG A 464 -28.11 -3.69 -1.78
N PRO A 465 -29.00 -3.64 -0.77
CA PRO A 465 -28.90 -4.46 0.43
C PRO A 465 -28.95 -5.98 0.15
#